data_AF-A0A1V8UAV1-F1
#
_entry.id   AF-A0A1V8UAV1-F1
#
_cell.length_a   1.000
_cell.length_b   1.000
_cell.length_c   1.000
_cell.angle_alpha   90.00
_cell.angle_beta   90.00
_cell.angle_gamma   90.00
#
_symmetry.space_group_name_H-M   'P 1'
#
loop_
_entity.id
_entity.type
_entity.pdbx_description
1 polymer ?
#
loop_
_entity_poly.entity_id
_entity_poly.type
_entity_poly.pdbx_seq_one_letter_code
_entity_poly.pdbx_strand_id
1 'polypeptide(L)' 'RPRTEGVPPDPPAKALCAVTGWKAKYRDPKTGLEYADMQVYKILQRVLAGGCAWSGVLGAR' A
#
# COMPACT_ATOMS: atom_id res chain seq x y z
N ARG A 1 -11.64 -12.40 36.19
CA ARG A 1 -10.75 -11.96 35.09
C ARG A 1 -11.06 -12.87 33.90
N PRO A 2 -11.67 -12.42 32.80
CA PRO A 2 -11.94 -13.34 31.70
C PRO A 2 -10.63 -13.66 31.00
N ARG A 3 -10.41 -14.96 30.76
CA ARG A 3 -9.31 -15.51 29.98
C ARG A 3 -9.43 -15.01 28.54
N THR A 4 -8.46 -14.22 28.09
CA THR A 4 -8.21 -14.02 26.65
C THR A 4 -7.50 -15.27 26.12
N GLU A 5 -8.21 -16.40 26.09
CA GLU A 5 -7.65 -17.68 25.63
C GLU A 5 -8.43 -18.06 24.37
N GLY A 6 -7.82 -17.87 23.20
CA GLY A 6 -8.25 -18.55 21.97
C GLY A 6 -8.64 -17.70 20.76
N VAL A 7 -8.12 -16.49 20.54
CA VAL A 7 -8.13 -15.96 19.16
C VAL A 7 -6.87 -16.49 18.44
N PRO A 8 -7.00 -17.34 17.41
CA PRO A 8 -5.85 -17.69 16.58
C PRO A 8 -5.30 -16.41 15.93
N PRO A 9 -3.98 -16.28 15.74
CA PRO A 9 -3.42 -15.11 15.09
C PRO A 9 -4.06 -14.96 13.70
N ASP A 10 -4.48 -13.75 13.37
CA ASP A 10 -5.03 -13.45 12.06
C ASP A 10 -4.07 -13.94 10.97
N PRO A 11 -4.58 -14.54 9.88
CA PRO A 11 -3.74 -14.99 8.80
C PRO A 11 -2.87 -13.83 8.32
N PRO A 12 -1.62 -14.08 7.90
CA PRO A 12 -0.71 -13.02 7.47
C PRO A 12 -1.42 -12.16 6.44
N ALA A 13 -1.55 -10.86 6.75
CA ALA A 13 -2.26 -9.92 5.92
C ALA A 13 -1.72 -10.06 4.50
N LYS A 14 -2.60 -10.41 3.56
CA LYS A 14 -2.19 -10.60 2.17
C LYS A 14 -1.63 -9.25 1.71
N ALA A 15 -0.40 -9.26 1.21
CA ALA A 15 0.22 -8.10 0.58
C ALA A 15 -0.75 -7.50 -0.44
N LEU A 16 -1.30 -6.31 -0.15
CA LEU A 16 -2.18 -5.60 -1.05
C LEU A 16 -1.41 -4.45 -1.69
N CYS A 17 -1.73 -4.20 -2.95
CA CYS A 17 -1.19 -3.11 -3.72
C CYS A 17 -1.66 -1.79 -3.11
N ALA A 18 -0.74 -0.92 -2.72
CA ALA A 18 -1.08 0.36 -2.10
C ALA A 18 -1.91 1.29 -3.01
N VAL A 19 -1.84 1.10 -4.33
CA VAL A 19 -2.55 1.93 -5.31
C VAL A 19 -3.91 1.36 -5.66
N THR A 20 -3.99 0.06 -5.91
CA THR A 20 -5.19 -0.57 -6.48
C THR A 20 -5.97 -1.40 -5.46
N GLY A 21 -5.35 -1.82 -4.35
CA GLY A 21 -5.92 -2.77 -3.40
C GLY A 21 -5.92 -4.22 -3.86
N TRP A 22 -5.29 -4.52 -5.01
CA TRP A 22 -5.22 -5.88 -5.56
C TRP A 22 -4.10 -6.66 -4.88
N LYS A 23 -4.10 -8.00 -4.99
CA LYS A 23 -2.98 -8.81 -4.46
C LYS A 23 -1.66 -8.32 -5.05
N ALA A 24 -0.77 -7.80 -4.21
CA ALA A 24 0.54 -7.38 -4.62
C ALA A 24 1.39 -8.61 -4.97
N LYS A 25 2.10 -8.50 -6.09
CA LYS A 25 3.02 -9.52 -6.58
C LYS A 25 4.47 -9.13 -6.31
N TYR A 26 4.73 -7.84 -6.17
CA TYR A 26 6.06 -7.26 -6.08
C TYR A 26 6.12 -6.28 -4.91
N ARG A 27 7.34 -6.06 -4.40
CA ARG A 27 7.62 -5.12 -3.32
C ARG A 27 8.78 -4.25 -3.74
N ASP A 28 8.61 -2.94 -3.65
CA ASP A 28 9.65 -1.99 -3.97
C ASP A 28 10.69 -1.93 -2.84
N PRO A 29 11.99 -2.16 -3.09
CA PRO A 29 13.01 -2.14 -2.04
C PRO A 29 13.34 -0.74 -1.53
N LYS A 30 13.02 0.31 -2.28
CA LYS A 30 13.29 1.70 -1.88
C LYS A 30 12.25 2.24 -0.90
N THR A 31 10.99 1.91 -1.11
CA THR A 31 9.85 2.42 -0.32
C THR A 31 9.21 1.36 0.57
N GLY A 32 9.50 0.09 0.33
CA GLY A 32 8.84 -1.02 1.01
C GLY A 32 7.41 -1.27 0.55
N LEU A 33 6.88 -0.47 -0.40
CA LEU A 33 5.50 -0.54 -0.88
C LEU A 33 5.28 -1.77 -1.75
N GLU A 34 4.17 -2.43 -1.48
CA GLU A 34 3.70 -3.59 -2.22
C GLU A 34 2.86 -3.13 -3.41
N TYR A 35 3.11 -3.68 -4.59
CA TYR A 35 2.40 -3.34 -5.82
C TYR A 35 2.08 -4.57 -6.68
N ALA A 36 1.02 -4.46 -7.48
CA ALA A 36 0.51 -5.57 -8.27
C ALA A 36 1.23 -5.76 -9.62
N ASP A 37 1.63 -4.68 -10.27
CA ASP A 37 2.14 -4.68 -11.65
C ASP A 37 3.16 -3.57 -11.93
N MET A 38 3.98 -3.71 -12.98
CA MET A 38 4.94 -2.69 -13.42
C MET A 38 4.29 -1.35 -13.80
N GLN A 39 3.05 -1.33 -14.30
CA GLN A 39 2.33 -0.08 -14.55
C GLN A 39 2.09 0.68 -13.25
N VAL A 40 1.73 -0.03 -12.18
CA VAL A 40 1.58 0.55 -10.85
C VAL A 40 2.91 1.08 -10.35
N TYR A 41 4.00 0.37 -10.57
CA TYR A 41 5.35 0.84 -10.20
C TYR A 41 5.69 2.19 -10.86
N LYS A 42 5.36 2.38 -12.15
CA LYS A 42 5.57 3.67 -12.84
C LYS A 42 4.73 4.80 -12.23
N ILE A 43 3.49 4.52 -11.87
CA ILE A 43 2.62 5.48 -11.18
C ILE A 43 3.22 5.82 -9.82
N LEU A 44 3.64 4.81 -9.04
CA LEU A 44 4.29 4.97 -7.74
C LEU A 44 5.53 5.87 -7.85
N GLN A 45 6.42 5.61 -8.81
CA GLN A 45 7.61 6.43 -9.04
C GLN A 45 7.26 7.88 -9.39
N ARG A 46 6.21 8.12 -10.18
CA ARG A 46 5.74 9.49 -10.48
C ARG A 46 5.18 10.19 -9.23
N VAL A 47 4.40 9.49 -8.42
CA VAL A 47 3.87 10.02 -7.15
C VAL A 47 5.02 10.37 -6.21
N LEU A 48 5.99 9.46 -6.04
CA LEU A 48 7.17 9.66 -5.20
C LEU A 48 8.08 10.79 -5.68
N ALA A 49 8.15 11.01 -7.00
CA ALA A 49 8.86 12.15 -7.59
C ALA A 49 8.11 13.49 -7.44
N GLY A 50 6.98 13.54 -6.72
CA GLY A 50 6.17 14.74 -6.57
C GLY A 50 5.30 15.09 -7.78
N GLY A 51 5.16 14.15 -8.73
CA GLY A 51 4.44 14.37 -9.99
C GLY A 51 2.92 14.22 -9.92
N CYS A 52 2.34 14.01 -8.73
CA CYS A 52 0.90 13.90 -8.54
C CYS A 52 0.39 15.05 -7.67
N ALA A 53 -0.19 16.05 -8.31
CA ALA A 53 -0.91 17.11 -7.62
C ALA A 53 -2.19 16.52 -7.03
N TRP A 54 -2.34 16.63 -5.71
CA TRP A 54 -3.63 16.45 -5.08
C TRP A 54 -4.53 17.62 -5.46
N SER A 55 -5.85 17.40 -5.44
CA SER A 55 -6.82 18.47 -5.73
C SER A 55 -6.55 19.67 -4.83
N GLY A 56 -5.96 20.73 -5.40
CA GLY A 56 -5.56 21.92 -4.64
C GLY A 56 -6.71 22.63 -3.95
N VAL A 57 -7.95 22.35 -4.37
CA VAL A 57 -9.19 22.84 -3.74
C VAL A 57 -9.37 22.36 -2.29
N LEU A 58 -8.73 21.26 -1.87
CA LEU A 58 -8.79 20.75 -0.50
C LEU A 58 -7.60 21.15 0.38
N GLY A 59 -6.63 21.92 -0.14
CA GLY A 59 -5.51 22.43 0.65
C GLY A 59 -4.54 21.38 1.20
N ALA A 60 -4.63 20.13 0.75
CA ALA A 60 -3.69 19.08 1.14
C ALA A 60 -2.36 19.28 0.41
N ARG A 61 -1.34 19.75 1.16
CA ARG A 61 0.06 19.84 0.75
C ARG A 61 0.87 18.79 1.48
#